data_AF-A5APJ8-F1
#
_entry.id   AF-A5APJ8-F1
#
_cell.length_a   1.000
_cell.length_b   1.000
_cell.length_c   1.000
_cell.angle_alpha   90.00
_cell.angle_beta   90.00
_cell.angle_gamma   90.00
#
_symmetry.space_group_name_H-M   'P 1'
#
loop_
_entity.id
_entity.type
_entity.pdbx_description
1 polymer ?
#
loop_
_entity_poly.entity_id
_entity_poly.type
_entity_poly.pdbx_seq_one_letter_code
_entity_poly.pdbx_strand_id
1 'polypeptide(L)' 'MDWEWEISSRRVLVMQKKYISYETLKKDMIPCARPGASYYNCRASGEANPYNRGCEVITGCARGVRDINS' A
#
# COMPACT_ATOMS: atom_id res chain seq x y z
N MET A 1 -2.37 -18.31 -28.80
CA MET A 1 -3.49 -17.54 -28.22
C MET A 1 -3.29 -17.21 -26.74
N ASP A 2 -2.20 -17.65 -26.09
CA ASP A 2 -1.90 -17.32 -24.67
C ASP A 2 -1.29 -15.93 -24.42
N TRP A 3 -0.55 -15.38 -25.39
CA TRP A 3 0.23 -14.14 -25.17
C TRP A 3 -0.62 -12.90 -24.87
N GLU A 4 -1.87 -12.84 -25.35
CA GLU A 4 -2.77 -11.70 -25.11
C GLU A 4 -3.35 -11.67 -23.68
N TRP A 5 -3.45 -12.82 -23.01
CA TRP A 5 -3.97 -12.92 -21.65
C TRP A 5 -2.98 -12.38 -20.61
N GLU A 6 -1.69 -12.66 -20.78
CA GLU A 6 -0.64 -12.07 -19.93
C GLU A 6 -0.56 -10.56 -20.11
N ILE A 7 -0.65 -10.06 -21.34
CA ILE A 7 -0.59 -8.63 -21.66
C ILE A 7 -1.84 -7.90 -21.11
N SER A 8 -3.03 -8.50 -21.24
CA SER A 8 -4.28 -7.95 -20.70
C SER A 8 -4.26 -7.90 -19.17
N SER A 9 -3.83 -8.98 -18.51
CA SER A 9 -3.71 -9.06 -17.05
C SER A 9 -2.73 -8.01 -16.50
N ARG A 10 -1.58 -7.83 -17.16
CA ARG A 10 -0.59 -6.81 -16.77
C ARG A 10 -1.15 -5.39 -16.88
N ARG A 11 -1.94 -5.10 -17.93
CA ARG A 11 -2.55 -3.78 -18.14
C ARG A 11 -3.63 -3.45 -17.11
N VAL A 12 -4.45 -4.43 -16.69
CA VAL A 12 -5.46 -4.25 -15.63
C VAL A 12 -4.81 -3.91 -14.29
N LEU A 13 -3.67 -4.53 -13.96
CA LEU A 13 -2.93 -4.27 -12.72
C LEU A 13 -2.21 -2.91 -12.72
N VAL A 14 -1.85 -2.39 -13.89
CA VAL A 14 -1.24 -1.06 -14.05
C VAL A 14 -2.27 0.08 -13.97
N MET A 15 -3.56 -0.20 -14.25
CA MET A 15 -4.64 0.78 -14.21
C MET A 15 -5.04 1.11 -12.76
N GLN A 16 -4.39 2.13 -12.20
CA GLN A 16 -4.84 3.02 -11.11
C GLN A 16 -5.05 2.44 -9.69
N LYS A 17 -5.05 1.12 -9.47
CA LYS A 17 -5.00 0.54 -8.11
C LYS A 17 -3.63 -0.05 -7.82
N LYS A 18 -2.75 0.73 -7.18
CA LYS A 18 -1.52 0.20 -6.55
C LYS A 18 -1.92 -0.79 -5.45
N TYR A 19 -1.74 -2.08 -5.68
CA TYR A 19 -1.99 -3.10 -4.67
C TYR A 19 -0.77 -3.23 -3.75
N ILE A 20 -1.01 -3.09 -2.45
CA ILE A 20 0.05 -3.21 -1.43
C ILE A 20 0.75 -4.57 -1.53
N SER A 21 0.02 -5.64 -1.85
CA SER A 21 0.56 -7.00 -1.96
C SER A 21 1.70 -7.14 -2.98
N TYR A 22 1.70 -6.36 -4.06
CA TYR A 22 2.79 -6.36 -5.03
C TYR A 22 3.88 -5.37 -4.66
N GLU A 23 3.50 -4.27 -4.01
CA GLU A 23 4.43 -3.25 -3.55
C GLU A 23 5.29 -3.75 -2.38
N THR A 24 4.84 -4.72 -1.58
CA THR A 24 5.65 -5.38 -0.52
C THR A 24 6.81 -6.21 -1.06
N LEU A 25 6.85 -6.48 -2.36
CA LEU A 25 8.00 -7.12 -2.99
C LEU A 25 9.18 -6.14 -3.13
N LYS A 26 8.93 -4.82 -3.07
CA LYS A 26 9.98 -3.81 -3.06
C LYS A 26 10.52 -3.69 -1.64
N LYS A 27 11.84 -3.84 -1.51
CA LYS A 27 12.55 -3.84 -0.22
C LYS A 27 12.28 -2.61 0.63
N ASP A 28 12.19 -1.43 0.01
CA ASP A 28 12.11 -0.15 0.71
C ASP A 28 10.66 0.38 0.82
N MET A 29 9.67 -0.46 0.55
CA MET A 29 8.26 -0.03 0.58
C MET A 29 7.70 -0.05 1.99
N ILE A 30 7.17 1.10 2.42
CA ILE A 30 6.47 1.27 3.69
C ILE A 30 5.02 1.77 3.47
N PRO A 31 3.98 1.17 4.06
CA PRO A 31 2.58 1.55 3.84
C PRO A 31 2.22 3.00 4.22
N CYS A 32 3.05 3.64 5.05
CA CYS A 32 2.94 5.01 5.51
C CYS A 32 4.33 5.64 5.53
N ALA A 33 4.51 6.77 4.84
CA ALA A 33 5.78 7.50 4.81
C ALA A 33 5.99 8.45 6.01
N ARG A 34 5.04 8.48 6.96
CA ARG A 34 5.14 9.35 8.15
C ARG A 34 5.87 8.64 9.27
N PRO A 35 7.06 9.11 9.68
CA PRO A 35 7.77 8.54 10.83
C PRO A 35 6.94 8.73 12.11
N GLY A 36 6.95 7.74 12.98
CA GLY A 36 6.20 7.74 14.25
C GLY A 36 4.73 7.34 14.12
N ALA A 37 4.12 7.37 12.93
CA ALA A 37 2.74 6.94 12.75
C ALA A 37 2.63 5.40 12.64
N SER A 38 1.53 4.84 13.16
CA SER A 38 1.24 3.41 12.98
C SER A 38 0.94 3.07 11.53
N TYR A 39 1.40 1.90 11.06
CA TYR A 39 1.10 1.40 9.71
C TYR A 39 -0.40 1.29 9.44
N TYR A 40 -1.17 0.92 10.46
CA TYR A 40 -2.63 0.79 10.37
C TYR A 40 -3.34 2.15 10.48
N ASN A 41 -2.68 3.19 10.99
CA ASN A 41 -3.24 4.52 11.16
C ASN A 41 -2.27 5.65 10.77
N CYS A 42 -2.02 5.78 9.47
CA CYS A 42 -1.15 6.82 8.90
C CYS A 42 -1.68 8.26 9.08
N ARG A 43 -2.93 8.43 9.54
CA ARG A 43 -3.54 9.74 9.77
C ARG A 43 -3.44 10.21 11.21
N ALA A 44 -3.08 9.34 12.16
CA ALA A 44 -2.93 9.73 13.55
C ALA A 44 -1.80 10.74 13.71
N SER A 45 -2.06 11.78 14.49
CA SER A 45 -1.06 12.71 14.99
C SER A 45 -0.51 12.15 16.30
N GLY A 46 0.57 11.37 16.23
CA GLY A 46 1.22 10.80 17.42
C GLY A 46 1.98 9.51 17.14
N GLU A 47 2.63 9.00 18.20
CA GLU A 47 3.38 7.74 18.20
C GLU A 47 2.47 6.54 17.87
N ALA A 48 3.05 5.52 17.24
CA ALA A 48 2.36 4.29 16.91
C ALA A 48 1.95 3.54 18.18
N ASN A 49 0.65 3.51 18.48
CA ASN A 49 0.12 2.76 19.62
C ASN A 49 -0.50 1.42 19.15
N PRO A 50 0.03 0.25 19.56
CA PRO A 50 -0.49 -1.08 19.19
C PRO A 50 -1.95 -1.31 19.57
N TYR A 51 -2.46 -0.59 20.57
CA TYR A 51 -3.83 -0.72 21.05
C TYR A 51 -4.82 0.14 20.25
N ASN A 52 -4.34 1.20 19.58
CA ASN A 52 -5.16 2.10 18.76
C ASN A 52 -4.81 1.97 17.28
N ARG A 53 -5.18 0.84 16.68
CA ARG A 53 -4.82 0.52 15.28
C ARG A 53 -5.59 1.33 14.25
N GLY A 54 -6.78 1.86 14.58
CA GLY A 54 -7.61 2.72 13.72
C GLY A 54 -8.16 2.08 12.44
N CYS A 55 -7.49 1.05 11.92
CA CYS A 55 -7.88 0.24 10.78
C CYS A 55 -7.57 -1.23 11.03
N GLU A 56 -8.48 -2.10 10.59
CA GLU A 56 -8.35 -3.55 10.75
C GLU A 56 -7.59 -4.18 9.57
N VAL A 57 -7.84 -3.70 8.35
CA VAL A 57 -7.27 -4.26 7.11
C VAL A 57 -6.41 -3.23 6.39
N ILE A 58 -5.10 -3.49 6.30
CA ILE A 58 -4.12 -2.56 5.73
C ILE A 58 -4.42 -2.15 4.28
N THR A 59 -5.05 -3.03 3.50
CA THR A 59 -5.46 -2.77 2.10
C THR A 59 -6.47 -1.64 1.96
N GLY A 60 -7.24 -1.33 3.01
CA GLY A 60 -8.19 -0.21 3.02
C GLY A 60 -7.62 1.12 3.50
N CYS A 61 -6.45 1.11 4.16
CA CYS A 61 -5.98 2.25 4.94
C CYS A 61 -4.55 2.70 4.62
N ALA A 62 -3.74 1.86 4.00
CA ALA A 62 -2.43 2.30 3.53
C ALA A 62 -2.61 3.33 2.43
N ARG A 63 -2.17 4.55 2.70
CA ARG A 63 -2.20 5.66 1.75
C ARG A 63 -0.79 6.05 1.27
N GLY A 64 0.25 5.70 2.02
CA GLY A 64 1.64 6.04 1.69
C GLY A 64 2.18 5.34 0.46
N VAL A 65 1.60 4.20 0.04
CA VAL A 65 2.00 3.49 -1.18
C VAL A 65 1.82 4.34 -2.46
N ARG A 66 0.91 5.32 -2.43
CA ARG A 66 0.72 6.25 -3.54
C ARG A 66 1.90 7.22 -3.68
N ASP A 67 2.46 7.65 -2.55
CA ASP A 67 3.45 8.73 -2.44
C ASP A 67 4.91 8.23 -2.60
N ILE A 68 5.18 6.94 -2.42
CA ILE A 68 6.55 6.35 -2.54
C ILE A 68 7.06 6.30 -3.99
N ASN A 69 6.16 6.22 -4.97
CA ASN A 69 6.53 6.18 -6.39
C ASN A 69 6.06 7.45 -7.12
N SER A 70 6.11 8.62 -6.47
CA SER A 70 5.89 9.92 -7.13
C SER A 70 7.21 10.65 -7.34
#